data_AF-A0A5B8VSZ8-F1
#
_entry.id   AF-A0A5B8VSZ8-F1
#
_cell.length_a   1.000
_cell.length_b   1.000
_cell.length_c   1.000
_cell.angle_alpha   90.00
_cell.angle_beta   90.00
_cell.angle_gamma   90.00
#
_symmetry.space_group_name_H-M   'P 1'
#
loop_
_entity.id
_entity.type
_entity.pdbx_description
1 polymer ?
#
loop_
_entity_poly.entity_id
_entity_poly.type
_entity_poly.pdbx_seq_one_letter_code
_entity_poly.pdbx_strand_id
1 'polypeptide(L)'
;MGNNRFLSVSFQGHLQNIYYSRDLVEEKSIYDLLSKFEMLSSNLLTSPPLLYLIDYTKSSYLVMTDATKAITSYDPRDFLDGGIPQLIDIFQPDDFKVYNTLVFPANIAFLQQHKDQPSDKFVFSYNFRVKAKNGQFVTVLQRGSYITSPNTGLPLFSLGYVIDISAFKRDRLIYPTIEEIDKIRLSS
;
A
#
# COMPACT_ATOMS: atom_id res chain seq x y z
N MET A 1 14.95 -20.78 26.14
CA MET A 1 14.64 -19.36 25.85
C MET A 1 14.92 -19.11 24.38
N GLY A 2 13.88 -19.23 23.54
CA GLY A 2 14.01 -19.08 22.09
C GLY A 2 14.19 -17.61 21.76
N ASN A 3 15.37 -17.25 21.28
CA ASN A 3 15.70 -15.90 20.86
C ASN A 3 15.04 -15.66 19.49
N ASN A 4 13.73 -15.37 19.50
CA ASN A 4 12.96 -15.06 18.30
C ASN A 4 13.30 -13.62 17.88
N ARG A 5 14.48 -13.43 17.29
CA ARG A 5 14.81 -12.20 16.57
C ARG A 5 13.85 -12.11 15.40
N PHE A 6 12.73 -11.42 15.59
CA PHE A 6 12.02 -10.79 14.49
C PHE A 6 13.07 -9.92 13.77
N LEU A 7 13.61 -10.42 12.66
CA LEU A 7 14.31 -9.56 11.73
C LEU A 7 13.29 -8.48 11.36
N SER A 8 13.47 -7.26 11.86
CA SER A 8 12.62 -6.14 11.48
C SER A 8 12.89 -5.89 10.00
N VAL A 9 12.09 -6.52 9.15
CA VAL A 9 12.23 -6.39 7.71
C VAL A 9 11.77 -4.97 7.38
N SER A 10 12.72 -4.07 7.14
CA SER A 10 12.42 -2.73 6.61
C SER A 10 11.70 -2.86 5.28
N PHE A 11 11.00 -1.83 4.83
CA PHE A 11 10.34 -1.85 3.52
C PHE A 11 11.34 -2.19 2.39
N GLN A 12 12.49 -1.54 2.38
CA GLN A 12 13.55 -1.85 1.39
C GLN A 12 14.10 -3.27 1.55
N GLY A 13 14.29 -3.74 2.79
CA GLY A 13 14.71 -5.11 3.05
C GLY A 13 13.69 -6.13 2.55
N HIS A 14 12.39 -5.80 2.65
CA HIS A 14 11.33 -6.65 2.11
C HIS A 14 11.42 -6.73 0.59
N LEU A 15 11.55 -5.60 -0.11
CA LEU A 15 11.68 -5.60 -1.58
C LEU A 15 12.87 -6.43 -2.06
N GLN A 16 14.01 -6.36 -1.35
CA GLN A 16 15.20 -7.15 -1.67
C GLN A 16 14.98 -8.66 -1.46
N ASN A 17 14.26 -9.04 -0.42
CA ASN A 17 14.08 -10.45 -0.05
C ASN A 17 12.94 -11.12 -0.81
N ILE A 18 11.83 -10.41 -1.03
CA ILE A 18 10.62 -10.96 -1.62
C ILE A 18 10.79 -11.30 -3.11
N TYR A 19 11.73 -10.64 -3.78
CA TYR A 19 12.14 -10.95 -5.15
C TYR A 19 12.53 -12.42 -5.35
N TYR A 20 13.09 -13.06 -4.32
CA TYR A 20 13.49 -14.47 -4.37
C TYR A 20 12.40 -15.45 -3.94
N SER A 21 11.22 -14.95 -3.53
CA SER A 21 10.09 -15.81 -3.20
C SER A 21 9.54 -16.44 -4.49
N ARG A 22 9.38 -17.77 -4.47
CA ARG A 22 8.75 -18.52 -5.58
C ARG A 22 7.26 -18.76 -5.32
N ASP A 23 6.66 -17.96 -4.44
CA ASP A 23 5.27 -18.14 -4.07
C ASP A 23 4.39 -17.74 -5.25
N LEU A 24 3.60 -18.70 -5.73
CA LEU A 24 2.58 -18.47 -6.74
C LEU A 24 1.35 -17.92 -6.03
N VAL A 25 0.97 -16.69 -6.38
CA VAL A 25 -0.34 -16.15 -5.98
C VAL A 25 -1.38 -16.69 -6.93
N GLU A 26 -2.48 -17.21 -6.38
CA GLU A 26 -3.63 -17.60 -7.19
C GLU A 26 -4.19 -16.38 -7.93
N GLU A 27 -4.30 -16.50 -9.25
CA GLU A 27 -4.80 -15.43 -10.13
C GLU A 27 -6.17 -14.91 -9.67
N LYS A 28 -6.99 -15.80 -9.11
CA LYS A 28 -8.29 -15.48 -8.50
C LYS A 28 -8.19 -14.43 -7.39
N SER A 29 -7.18 -14.50 -6.52
CA SER A 29 -6.99 -13.53 -5.44
C SER A 29 -6.69 -12.13 -5.96
N ILE A 30 -6.07 -12.02 -7.14
CA ILE A 30 -5.83 -10.75 -7.82
C ILE A 30 -7.15 -10.22 -8.40
N TYR A 31 -7.93 -11.06 -9.09
CA TYR A 31 -9.25 -10.67 -9.62
C TYR A 31 -10.27 -10.30 -8.54
N ASP A 32 -10.32 -11.04 -7.43
CA ASP A 32 -11.19 -10.72 -6.29
C ASP A 32 -10.84 -9.34 -5.70
N LEU A 33 -9.56 -8.95 -5.75
CA LEU A 33 -9.13 -7.62 -5.34
C LEU A 33 -9.49 -6.54 -6.36
N LEU A 34 -9.27 -6.81 -7.65
CA LEU A 34 -9.63 -5.90 -8.75
C LEU A 34 -11.14 -5.65 -8.82
N SER A 35 -11.97 -6.66 -8.55
CA SER A 35 -13.43 -6.48 -8.51
C SER A 35 -13.88 -5.61 -7.33
N LYS A 36 -13.28 -5.75 -6.15
CA LYS A 36 -13.51 -4.83 -5.00
C LYS A 36 -13.14 -3.38 -5.35
N PHE A 37 -12.12 -3.21 -6.17
CA PHE A 37 -11.63 -1.92 -6.64
C PHE A 37 -12.61 -1.24 -7.61
N GLU A 38 -13.21 -1.99 -8.52
CA GLU A 38 -14.29 -1.52 -9.41
C GLU A 38 -15.53 -1.08 -8.61
N MET A 39 -15.82 -1.75 -7.50
CA MET A 39 -16.92 -1.33 -6.62
C MET A 39 -16.62 0.02 -5.92
N LEU A 40 -15.39 0.25 -5.48
CA LEU A 40 -14.94 1.48 -4.79
C LEU A 40 -14.96 2.73 -5.68
N SER A 41 -14.72 2.58 -6.99
CA SER A 41 -14.69 3.71 -7.92
C SER A 41 -16.09 4.24 -8.28
N SER A 42 -17.16 3.52 -7.92
CA SER A 42 -18.44 3.69 -8.60
C SER A 42 -19.39 4.77 -8.07
N ASN A 43 -19.29 5.35 -6.86
CA ASN A 43 -20.44 6.16 -6.38
C ASN A 43 -20.29 7.32 -5.36
N LEU A 44 -19.11 7.81 -4.91
CA LEU A 44 -19.12 8.69 -3.72
C LEU A 44 -18.18 9.92 -3.64
N LEU A 45 -17.40 10.27 -4.66
CA LEU A 45 -16.39 11.34 -4.50
C LEU A 45 -16.44 12.40 -5.60
N THR A 46 -16.37 13.67 -5.19
CA THR A 46 -16.24 14.85 -6.08
C THR A 46 -14.90 14.90 -6.81
N SER A 47 -13.90 14.13 -6.34
CA SER A 47 -12.69 13.80 -7.06
C SER A 47 -12.43 12.30 -6.89
N PRO A 48 -12.29 11.52 -7.98
CA PRO A 48 -11.97 10.10 -7.86
C PRO A 48 -10.61 9.96 -7.14
N PRO A 49 -10.50 9.00 -6.21
CA PRO A 49 -9.24 8.77 -5.51
C PRO A 49 -8.22 8.20 -6.50
N LEU A 50 -6.94 8.42 -6.24
CA LEU A 50 -5.88 7.70 -6.93
C LEU A 50 -5.95 6.26 -6.48
N LEU A 51 -6.07 5.34 -7.43
CA LEU A 51 -6.07 3.93 -7.13
C LEU A 51 -4.81 3.24 -7.67
N TYR A 52 -4.27 2.27 -6.92
CA TYR A 52 -3.02 1.58 -7.26
C TYR A 52 -3.06 0.07 -6.95
N LEU A 53 -2.27 -0.70 -7.69
CA LEU A 53 -1.89 -2.08 -7.40
C LEU A 53 -0.38 -2.22 -7.56
N ILE A 54 0.32 -2.66 -6.52
CA ILE A 54 1.76 -2.91 -6.50
C ILE A 54 2.01 -4.41 -6.45
N ASP A 55 2.90 -4.89 -7.30
CA ASP A 55 3.54 -6.21 -7.23
C ASP A 55 4.91 -6.05 -6.57
N TYR A 56 5.02 -6.46 -5.30
CA TYR A 56 6.28 -6.34 -4.55
C TYR A 56 7.34 -7.32 -5.05
N THR A 57 6.95 -8.45 -5.65
CA THR A 57 7.89 -9.45 -6.18
C THR A 57 8.66 -8.91 -7.38
N LYS A 58 8.05 -8.00 -8.14
CA LYS A 58 8.65 -7.34 -9.31
C LYS A 58 9.05 -5.89 -9.05
N SER A 59 8.76 -5.37 -7.86
CA SER A 59 8.93 -3.96 -7.51
C SER A 59 8.26 -2.99 -8.51
N SER A 60 7.07 -3.37 -9.01
CA SER A 60 6.37 -2.66 -10.10
C SER A 60 4.93 -2.32 -9.73
N TYR A 61 4.38 -1.27 -10.37
CA TYR A 61 2.95 -1.01 -10.35
C TYR A 61 2.27 -1.76 -11.50
N LEU A 62 1.18 -2.46 -11.20
CA LEU A 62 0.30 -3.08 -12.20
C LEU A 62 -0.90 -2.18 -12.55
N VAL A 63 -1.32 -1.35 -11.59
CA VAL A 63 -2.41 -0.38 -11.77
C VAL A 63 -1.98 0.94 -11.17
N MET A 64 -2.26 2.02 -11.90
CA MET A 64 -2.16 3.40 -11.43
C MET A 64 -3.16 4.24 -12.23
N THR A 65 -4.15 4.84 -11.57
CA THR A 65 -5.21 5.62 -12.25
C THR A 65 -4.76 7.02 -12.64
N ASP A 66 -5.47 7.66 -13.57
CA ASP A 66 -5.23 9.05 -13.97
C ASP A 66 -5.39 10.09 -12.84
N ALA A 67 -6.08 9.75 -11.75
CA ALA A 67 -6.18 10.60 -10.56
C ALA A 67 -4.80 10.93 -9.94
N THR A 68 -3.76 10.16 -10.25
CA THR A 68 -2.36 10.52 -9.93
C THR A 68 -1.97 11.90 -10.46
N LYS A 69 -2.43 12.29 -11.65
CA LYS A 69 -2.16 13.62 -12.21
C LYS A 69 -2.75 14.72 -11.35
N ALA A 70 -3.95 14.52 -10.82
CA ALA A 70 -4.62 15.49 -9.96
C ALA A 70 -3.92 15.64 -8.60
N ILE A 71 -3.43 14.54 -8.02
CA ILE A 71 -2.80 14.55 -6.69
C ILE A 71 -1.33 14.97 -6.74
N THR A 72 -0.54 14.43 -7.68
CA THR A 72 0.92 14.59 -7.67
C THR A 72 1.46 15.29 -8.92
N SER A 73 0.62 15.57 -9.90
CA SER A 73 1.01 16.10 -11.22
C SER A 73 1.94 15.18 -12.03
N TYR A 74 2.17 13.95 -11.59
CA TYR A 74 2.86 12.92 -12.37
C TYR A 74 1.88 12.19 -13.29
N ASP A 75 2.38 11.71 -14.42
CA ASP A 75 1.61 10.83 -15.28
C ASP A 75 1.60 9.43 -14.64
N PRO A 76 0.49 8.67 -14.67
CA PRO A 76 0.48 7.30 -14.15
C PRO A 76 1.57 6.41 -14.78
N ARG A 77 1.96 6.67 -16.04
CA ARG A 77 3.07 5.97 -16.71
C ARG A 77 4.40 6.14 -16.00
N ASP A 78 4.65 7.29 -15.36
CA ASP A 78 5.87 7.52 -14.57
C ASP A 78 6.02 6.41 -13.48
N PHE A 79 4.90 5.93 -12.90
CA PHE A 79 4.90 4.86 -11.89
C PHE A 79 4.80 3.45 -12.49
N LEU A 80 4.04 3.28 -13.58
CA LEU A 80 3.93 1.97 -14.24
C LEU A 80 5.28 1.54 -14.82
N ASP A 81 6.02 2.48 -15.42
CA ASP A 81 7.34 2.23 -16.00
C ASP A 81 8.45 2.28 -14.94
N GLY A 82 8.38 3.24 -14.01
CA GLY A 82 9.41 3.47 -12.97
C GLY A 82 9.30 2.59 -11.74
N GLY A 83 8.15 1.93 -11.52
CA GLY A 83 7.91 1.02 -10.41
C GLY A 83 7.97 1.68 -9.03
N ILE A 84 8.30 0.89 -8.00
CA ILE A 84 8.46 1.38 -6.63
C ILE A 84 9.60 2.40 -6.48
N PRO A 85 10.74 2.31 -7.19
CA PRO A 85 11.76 3.36 -7.16
C PRO A 85 11.19 4.77 -7.44
N GLN A 86 10.28 4.91 -8.40
CA GLN A 86 9.61 6.18 -8.67
C GLN A 86 8.88 6.73 -7.43
N LEU A 87 8.21 5.88 -6.65
CA LEU A 87 7.56 6.29 -5.41
C LEU A 87 8.60 6.73 -4.36
N ILE A 88 9.68 5.97 -4.19
CA ILE A 88 10.73 6.28 -3.21
C ILE A 88 11.36 7.64 -3.51
N ASP A 89 11.60 7.95 -4.78
CA ASP A 89 12.23 9.21 -5.22
C ASP A 89 11.39 10.45 -4.90
N ILE A 90 10.06 10.31 -4.90
CA ILE A 90 9.14 11.41 -4.57
C ILE A 90 8.72 11.40 -3.10
N PHE A 91 8.98 10.35 -2.36
CA PHE A 91 8.62 10.25 -0.94
C PHE A 91 9.40 11.30 -0.14
N GLN A 92 8.74 12.02 0.77
CA GLN A 92 9.48 12.93 1.65
C GLN A 92 10.47 12.10 2.51
N PRO A 93 11.77 12.46 2.56
CA PRO A 93 12.79 11.57 3.13
C PRO A 93 12.59 11.15 4.60
N ASP A 94 12.11 12.05 5.46
CA ASP A 94 11.87 11.74 6.88
C ASP A 94 10.64 10.82 7.04
N ASP A 95 9.59 11.09 6.28
CA ASP A 95 8.38 10.27 6.25
C ASP A 95 8.72 8.87 5.71
N PHE A 96 9.57 8.77 4.67
CA PHE A 96 10.03 7.50 4.13
C PHE A 96 10.83 6.73 5.16
N LYS A 97 11.72 7.40 5.91
CA LYS A 97 12.48 6.76 6.99
C LYS A 97 11.54 6.16 8.03
N VAL A 98 10.54 6.92 8.49
CA VAL A 98 9.52 6.44 9.43
C VAL A 98 8.73 5.26 8.85
N TYR A 99 8.30 5.36 7.60
CA TYR A 99 7.58 4.28 6.94
C TYR A 99 8.42 3.00 6.85
N ASN A 100 9.65 3.14 6.36
CA ASN A 100 10.59 2.05 6.10
C ASN A 100 11.01 1.32 7.38
N THR A 101 11.20 2.03 8.50
CA THR A 101 11.74 1.43 9.73
C THR A 101 10.71 1.19 10.83
N LEU A 102 9.52 1.81 10.76
CA LEU A 102 8.49 1.68 11.80
C LEU A 102 7.17 1.16 11.24
N VAL A 103 6.56 1.86 10.29
CA VAL A 103 5.19 1.54 9.82
C VAL A 103 5.15 0.20 9.10
N PHE A 104 5.99 0.01 8.08
CA PHE A 104 5.98 -1.22 7.30
C PHE A 104 6.36 -2.45 8.14
N PRO A 105 7.42 -2.43 8.98
CA PRO A 105 7.71 -3.55 9.88
C PRO A 105 6.55 -3.88 10.84
N ALA A 106 5.84 -2.88 11.35
CA ALA A 106 4.67 -3.11 12.21
C ALA A 106 3.53 -3.82 11.45
N ASN A 107 3.29 -3.42 10.20
CA ASN A 107 2.30 -4.08 9.34
C ASN A 107 2.69 -5.54 9.06
N ILE A 108 3.97 -5.81 8.77
CA ILE A 108 4.47 -7.18 8.57
C ILE A 108 4.27 -8.02 9.82
N ALA A 109 4.66 -7.50 10.99
CA ALA A 109 4.51 -8.23 12.24
C ALA A 109 3.04 -8.56 12.53
N PHE A 110 2.14 -7.62 12.25
CA PHE A 110 0.70 -7.85 12.37
C PHE A 110 0.21 -8.96 11.42
N LEU A 111 0.57 -8.89 10.13
CA LEU A 111 0.17 -9.88 9.13
C LEU A 111 0.68 -11.29 9.48
N GLN A 112 1.92 -11.40 9.96
CA GLN A 112 2.50 -12.68 10.36
C GLN A 112 1.80 -13.28 11.59
N GLN A 113 1.37 -12.45 12.54
CA GLN A 113 0.58 -12.89 13.70
C GLN A 113 -0.83 -13.36 13.31
N HIS A 114 -1.36 -12.86 12.18
CA HIS A 114 -2.70 -13.17 11.68
C HIS A 114 -2.66 -13.96 10.36
N LYS A 115 -1.58 -14.70 10.09
CA LYS A 115 -1.35 -15.40 8.81
C LYS A 115 -2.42 -16.44 8.46
N ASP A 116 -3.10 -16.97 9.47
CA ASP A 116 -4.17 -17.98 9.30
C ASP A 116 -5.52 -17.31 8.95
N GLN A 117 -5.57 -15.98 8.91
CA GLN A 117 -6.72 -15.21 8.48
C GLN A 117 -6.51 -14.66 7.07
N PRO A 118 -7.58 -14.51 6.26
CA PRO A 118 -7.47 -13.85 4.97
C PRO A 118 -6.95 -12.42 5.14
N SER A 119 -5.86 -12.07 4.45
CA SER A 119 -5.23 -10.75 4.56
C SER A 119 -6.10 -9.61 4.02
N ASP A 120 -7.09 -9.93 3.20
CA ASP A 120 -8.10 -9.00 2.69
C ASP A 120 -9.17 -8.61 3.72
N LYS A 121 -9.13 -9.19 4.93
CA LYS A 121 -9.92 -8.73 6.10
C LYS A 121 -9.32 -7.50 6.78
N PHE A 122 -8.07 -7.15 6.47
CA PHE A 122 -7.39 -6.07 7.15
C PHE A 122 -7.17 -4.90 6.20
N VAL A 123 -7.53 -3.71 6.65
CA VAL A 123 -7.28 -2.45 5.96
C VAL A 123 -6.23 -1.67 6.72
N PHE A 124 -5.14 -1.37 6.04
CA PHE A 124 -4.02 -0.60 6.54
C PHE A 124 -4.14 0.82 6.01
N SER A 125 -4.09 1.80 6.93
CA SER A 125 -4.15 3.21 6.57
C SER A 125 -3.00 3.97 7.20
N TYR A 126 -2.36 4.85 6.46
CA TYR A 126 -1.36 5.78 6.97
C TYR A 126 -1.21 6.98 6.04
N ASN A 127 -0.77 8.09 6.60
CA ASN A 127 -0.50 9.30 5.84
C ASN A 127 1.00 9.53 5.64
N PHE A 128 1.37 10.25 4.58
CA PHE A 128 2.74 10.70 4.34
C PHE A 128 2.76 11.82 3.31
N ARG A 129 3.93 12.44 3.12
CA ARG A 129 4.13 13.49 2.12
C ARG A 129 4.87 12.95 0.90
N VAL A 130 4.41 13.36 -0.27
CA VAL A 130 5.09 13.14 -1.56
C VAL A 130 5.36 14.47 -2.24
N LYS A 131 6.48 14.56 -2.94
CA LYS A 131 6.85 15.72 -3.76
C LYS A 131 6.14 15.60 -5.10
N ALA A 132 5.18 16.48 -5.36
CA ALA A 132 4.54 16.61 -6.66
C ALA A 132 5.54 17.08 -7.73
N LYS A 133 5.20 16.89 -9.01
CA LYS A 133 6.07 17.23 -10.15
C LYS A 133 6.38 18.73 -10.23
N ASN A 134 5.49 19.57 -9.69
CA ASN A 134 5.67 21.02 -9.54
C ASN A 134 6.61 21.42 -8.36
N GLY A 135 7.15 20.45 -7.62
CA GLY A 135 8.08 20.64 -6.51
C GLY A 135 7.44 20.84 -5.14
N GLN A 136 6.11 21.00 -5.05
CA GLN A 136 5.40 21.14 -3.79
C GLN A 136 5.21 19.78 -3.10
N PHE A 137 5.16 19.77 -1.78
CA PHE A 137 4.78 18.57 -1.03
C PHE A 137 3.26 18.50 -0.87
N VAL A 138 2.71 17.35 -1.22
CA VAL A 138 1.30 17.00 -1.03
C VAL A 138 1.21 15.97 0.09
N THR A 139 0.34 16.20 1.06
CA THR A 139 0.09 15.26 2.15
C THR A 139 -1.03 14.33 1.72
N VAL A 140 -0.74 13.04 1.65
CA VAL A 140 -1.67 12.03 1.18
C VAL A 140 -2.04 11.06 2.29
N LEU A 141 -3.27 10.55 2.24
CA LEU A 141 -3.70 9.35 2.98
C LEU A 141 -3.70 8.17 2.03
N GLN A 142 -2.92 7.15 2.34
CA GLN A 142 -2.99 5.86 1.67
C GLN A 142 -3.81 4.89 2.53
N ARG A 143 -4.73 4.17 1.89
CA ARG A 143 -5.53 3.12 2.51
C ARG A 143 -5.64 1.92 1.60
N GLY A 144 -5.37 0.73 2.11
CA GLY A 144 -5.37 -0.48 1.28
C GLY A 144 -5.20 -1.77 2.06
N SER A 145 -5.16 -2.87 1.33
CA SER A 145 -4.95 -4.22 1.87
C SER A 145 -3.75 -4.87 1.17
N TYR A 146 -3.27 -5.96 1.75
CA TYR A 146 -2.21 -6.78 1.16
C TYR A 146 -2.76 -8.12 0.70
N ILE A 147 -2.18 -8.66 -0.37
CA ILE A 147 -2.22 -10.10 -0.63
C ILE A 147 -0.90 -10.65 -0.09
N THR A 148 -0.98 -11.65 0.77
CA THR A 148 0.18 -12.22 1.46
C THR A 148 0.53 -13.62 0.96
N SER A 149 1.80 -13.98 1.06
CA SER A 149 2.28 -15.34 0.88
C SER A 149 1.61 -16.26 1.92
N PRO A 150 0.97 -17.36 1.49
CA PRO A 150 0.38 -18.33 2.42
C PRO A 150 1.45 -19.04 3.27
N ASN A 151 2.69 -19.10 2.77
CA ASN A 151 3.79 -19.77 3.43
C ASN A 151 4.46 -18.89 4.50
N THR A 152 4.62 -17.60 4.21
CA THR A 152 5.44 -16.69 5.04
C THR A 152 4.66 -15.58 5.73
N GLY A 153 3.42 -15.33 5.30
CA GLY A 153 2.62 -14.18 5.75
C GLY A 153 3.14 -12.83 5.25
N LEU A 154 4.17 -12.81 4.39
CA LEU A 154 4.73 -11.57 3.84
C LEU A 154 3.88 -11.04 2.69
N PRO A 155 3.73 -9.71 2.54
CA PRO A 155 3.07 -9.10 1.40
C PRO A 155 3.71 -9.50 0.08
N LEU A 156 2.88 -9.85 -0.89
CA LEU A 156 3.24 -10.07 -2.29
C LEU A 156 2.67 -8.95 -3.16
N PHE A 157 1.47 -8.49 -2.83
CA PHE A 157 0.81 -7.37 -3.49
C PHE A 157 0.25 -6.38 -2.47
N SER A 158 0.15 -5.11 -2.86
CA SER A 158 -0.64 -4.10 -2.15
C SER A 158 -1.60 -3.43 -3.11
N LEU A 159 -2.86 -3.33 -2.73
CA LEU A 159 -3.89 -2.61 -3.46
C LEU A 159 -4.52 -1.61 -2.53
N GLY A 160 -4.78 -0.42 -3.04
CA GLY A 160 -5.50 0.57 -2.27
C GLY A 160 -5.78 1.81 -3.07
N TYR A 161 -6.09 2.84 -2.31
CA TYR A 161 -6.30 4.16 -2.82
C TYR A 161 -5.52 5.19 -2.03
N VAL A 162 -5.34 6.35 -2.66
CA VAL A 162 -4.67 7.52 -2.13
C VAL A 162 -5.57 8.72 -2.38
N ILE A 163 -5.72 9.54 -1.34
CA ILE A 163 -6.40 10.84 -1.43
C ILE A 163 -5.50 11.94 -0.93
N ASP A 164 -5.64 13.14 -1.50
CA ASP A 164 -5.01 14.34 -0.99
C ASP A 164 -5.74 14.83 0.28
N ILE A 165 -4.99 14.98 1.37
CA ILE A 165 -5.49 15.45 2.67
C ILE A 165 -4.81 16.77 3.10
N SER A 166 -4.10 17.42 2.19
CA SER A 166 -3.32 18.64 2.45
C SER A 166 -4.17 19.79 2.98
N ALA A 167 -5.47 19.83 2.64
CA ALA A 167 -6.39 20.87 3.08
C ALA A 167 -6.60 20.90 4.61
N PHE A 168 -6.52 19.75 5.28
CA PHE A 168 -6.87 19.62 6.70
C PHE A 168 -5.78 19.00 7.57
N LYS A 169 -4.76 18.35 6.99
CA LYS A 169 -3.61 17.87 7.74
C LYS A 169 -2.40 18.76 7.56
N ARG A 170 -1.91 19.36 8.66
CA ARG A 170 -0.74 20.27 8.66
C ARG A 170 0.42 19.84 9.55
N ASP A 171 0.19 18.89 10.46
CA ASP A 171 1.28 18.30 11.24
C ASP A 171 2.14 17.37 10.38
N ARG A 172 3.30 16.97 10.92
CA ARG A 172 4.26 16.07 10.27
C ARG A 172 4.18 14.64 10.81
N LEU A 173 3.12 14.31 11.57
CA LEU A 173 3.00 13.01 12.21
C LEU A 173 2.44 11.99 11.22
N ILE A 174 2.92 10.75 11.29
CA ILE A 174 2.33 9.63 10.56
C ILE A 174 1.43 8.87 11.52
N TYR A 175 0.15 8.71 11.14
CA TYR A 175 -0.83 7.95 11.93
C TYR A 175 -1.12 6.62 11.24
N PRO A 176 -0.39 5.54 11.58
CA PRO A 176 -0.71 4.21 11.06
C PRO A 176 -1.90 3.62 11.82
N THR A 177 -2.82 2.99 11.09
CA THR A 177 -3.97 2.26 11.63
C THR A 177 -4.15 0.96 10.87
N ILE A 178 -4.67 -0.04 11.57
CA ILE A 178 -5.06 -1.34 11.03
C ILE A 178 -6.49 -1.58 11.49
N GLU A 179 -7.39 -1.79 10.55
CA GLU A 179 -8.81 -2.02 10.79
C GLU A 179 -9.16 -3.43 10.30
N GLU A 180 -9.88 -4.21 11.11
CA GLU A 180 -10.53 -5.42 10.64
C GLU A 180 -11.87 -5.03 9.99
N ILE A 181 -12.12 -5.49 8.77
CA ILE A 181 -13.37 -5.27 8.05
C ILE A 181 -14.20 -6.54 8.06
N ASP A 182 -15.37 -6.47 8.70
CA ASP A 182 -16.38 -7.49 8.55
C ASP A 182 -16.93 -7.47 7.12
N LYS A 183 -17.08 -8.66 6.51
CA LYS A 183 -17.84 -8.77 5.27
C LYS A 183 -19.24 -8.23 5.56
N ILE A 184 -19.59 -7.10 4.95
CA ILE A 184 -20.98 -6.63 4.91
C ILE A 184 -21.79 -7.82 4.37
N ARG A 185 -22.58 -8.44 5.24
CA ARG A 185 -23.63 -9.38 4.81
C ARG A 185 -24.61 -8.53 4.04
N LEU A 186 -24.46 -8.48 2.72
CA LEU A 186 -25.56 -8.10 1.85
C LEU A 186 -26.62 -9.18 2.07
N SER A 187 -27.57 -8.88 2.94
CA SER A 187 -28.77 -9.69 3.10
C SER A 187 -29.49 -9.71 1.76
N SER A 188 -29.49 -10.90 1.15
CA SER A 188 -30.36 -11.31 0.05
C SER A 188 -31.83 -11.05 0.35
#